data_AF-A0A819ZJ30-F1
#
_entry.id   AF-A0A819ZJ30-F1
#
_cell.length_a   1.000
_cell.length_b   1.000
_cell.length_c   1.000
_cell.angle_alpha   90.00
_cell.angle_beta   90.00
_cell.angle_gamma   90.00
#
_symmetry.space_group_name_H-M   'P 1'
#
loop_
_entity.id
_entity.type
_entity.pdbx_description
1 polymer ?
#
loop_
_entity_poly.entity_id
_entity_poly.type
_entity_poly.pdbx_seq_one_letter_code
_entity_poly.pdbx_strand_id
1 'polypeptide(L)'
;SVAIDIFKYAIPYSDIFGGVTAFHSSDILGMNGHPTVYWGWGGEDDDMYFRVVKKLKKSIIRYPIEIARYKMIRTHGHIAAELNPHRFTILNSKYDYNLDGINTTYYTLHNIVFYKLFTLINVTLPEESFENICTRLHIENKK
;
A
#
# COMPACT_ATOMS: atom_id res chain seq x y z
N SER A 1 6.21 -5.86 7.75
CA SER A 1 7.37 -6.69 8.15
C SER A 1 8.29 -5.99 9.14
N VAL A 2 9.06 -6.73 9.95
CA VAL A 2 9.94 -6.16 10.99
C VAL A 2 11.43 -6.33 10.71
N ALA A 3 11.82 -7.37 9.98
CA ALA A 3 13.22 -7.70 9.79
C ALA A 3 13.41 -8.34 8.41
N ILE A 4 13.93 -7.56 7.46
CA ILE A 4 14.20 -8.01 6.09
C ILE A 4 15.72 -7.97 5.85
N ASP A 5 16.27 -8.96 5.17
CA ASP A 5 17.72 -9.08 4.92
C ASP A 5 18.32 -7.86 4.20
N ILE A 6 17.58 -7.23 3.28
CA ILE A 6 18.00 -6.01 2.59
C ILE A 6 18.17 -4.81 3.53
N PHE A 7 17.49 -4.80 4.67
CA PHE A 7 17.62 -3.80 5.72
C PHE A 7 18.50 -4.30 6.88
N LYS A 8 19.33 -5.32 6.63
CA LYS A 8 20.18 -5.97 7.65
C LYS A 8 19.36 -6.44 8.87
N TYR A 9 18.13 -6.89 8.63
CA TYR A 9 17.16 -7.28 9.65
C TYR A 9 16.80 -6.16 10.65
N ALA A 10 17.05 -4.90 10.33
CA ALA A 10 16.63 -3.76 11.15
C ALA A 10 15.39 -3.08 10.57
N ILE A 11 14.62 -2.42 11.45
CA ILE A 11 13.52 -1.55 11.06
C ILE A 11 14.13 -0.22 10.55
N PRO A 12 13.92 0.16 9.27
CA PRO A 12 14.53 1.36 8.71
C PRO A 12 13.94 2.66 9.27
N TYR A 13 12.67 2.66 9.68
CA TYR A 13 12.00 3.77 10.38
C TYR A 13 10.79 3.25 11.18
N SER A 14 10.40 3.94 12.25
CA SER A 14 9.40 3.46 13.23
C SER A 14 8.04 3.10 12.64
N ASP A 15 7.65 3.86 11.62
CA ASP A 15 6.32 3.80 11.01
C ASP A 15 6.27 2.86 9.80
N ILE A 16 7.36 2.13 9.50
CA ILE A 16 7.39 1.22 8.36
C ILE A 16 6.26 0.19 8.43
N PHE A 17 5.54 0.08 7.34
CA PHE A 17 4.37 -0.78 7.26
C PHE A 17 4.38 -1.72 6.06
N GLY A 18 5.41 -1.64 5.21
CA GLY A 18 5.56 -2.48 4.03
C GLY A 18 6.05 -3.91 4.24
N GLY A 19 6.08 -4.64 3.13
CA GLY A 19 6.49 -6.04 3.06
C GLY A 19 5.29 -6.99 3.22
N VAL A 20 5.13 -7.56 4.41
CA VAL A 20 4.02 -8.46 4.75
C VAL A 20 3.28 -7.89 5.96
N THR A 21 1.96 -7.79 5.81
CA THR A 21 1.00 -7.34 6.84
C THR A 21 -0.22 -8.26 6.82
N ALA A 22 -0.97 -8.26 7.93
CA ALA A 22 -2.18 -9.05 8.07
C ALA A 22 -3.25 -8.22 8.80
N PHE A 23 -4.50 -8.37 8.39
CA PHE A 23 -5.63 -7.61 8.90
C PHE A 23 -6.85 -8.49 9.11
N HIS A 24 -7.70 -8.14 10.07
CA HIS A 24 -9.08 -8.62 10.07
C HIS A 24 -9.86 -7.98 8.93
N SER A 25 -10.80 -8.72 8.34
CA SER A 25 -11.64 -8.19 7.25
C SER A 25 -12.41 -6.93 7.68
N SER A 26 -12.84 -6.85 8.93
CA SER A 26 -13.49 -5.66 9.50
C SER A 26 -12.59 -4.42 9.48
N ASP A 27 -11.28 -4.60 9.63
CA ASP A 27 -10.31 -3.50 9.70
C ASP A 27 -10.02 -2.98 8.30
N ILE A 28 -9.89 -3.87 7.33
CA ILE A 28 -9.83 -3.51 5.90
C ILE A 28 -11.07 -2.69 5.52
N LEU A 29 -12.28 -3.18 5.85
CA LEU A 29 -13.51 -2.46 5.54
C LEU A 29 -13.59 -1.11 6.27
N GLY A 30 -13.23 -1.07 7.56
CA GLY A 30 -13.25 0.15 8.36
C GLY A 30 -12.27 1.23 7.87
N MET A 31 -11.17 0.83 7.22
CA MET A 31 -10.23 1.77 6.60
C MET A 31 -10.67 2.27 5.23
N ASN A 32 -11.70 1.67 4.63
CA ASN A 32 -11.96 1.74 3.20
C ASN A 32 -10.85 1.06 2.36
N GLY A 33 -10.20 0.04 2.91
CA GLY A 33 -9.12 -0.70 2.27
C GLY A 33 -7.87 0.12 1.95
N HIS A 34 -7.12 -0.37 0.96
CA HIS A 34 -5.85 0.22 0.51
C HIS A 34 -6.06 1.47 -0.34
N PRO A 35 -5.11 2.42 -0.33
CA PRO A 35 -5.17 3.58 -1.20
C PRO A 35 -5.04 3.17 -2.68
N THR A 36 -5.74 3.87 -3.57
CA THR A 36 -5.73 3.60 -5.02
C THR A 36 -4.97 4.65 -5.85
N VAL A 37 -4.34 5.60 -5.16
CA VAL A 37 -3.76 6.82 -5.74
C VAL A 37 -2.23 6.77 -5.94
N TYR A 38 -1.59 5.70 -5.50
CA TYR A 38 -0.14 5.55 -5.60
C TYR A 38 0.23 4.74 -6.85
N TRP A 39 0.43 5.44 -7.96
CA TRP A 39 0.96 4.89 -9.21
C TRP A 39 2.49 5.05 -9.26
N GLY A 40 3.22 3.94 -9.32
CA GLY A 40 4.68 3.89 -9.13
C GLY A 40 5.08 3.55 -7.69
N TRP A 41 6.37 3.70 -7.37
CA TRP A 41 6.93 3.22 -6.11
C TRP A 41 6.86 4.24 -4.96
N GLY A 42 6.23 3.80 -3.86
CA GLY A 42 6.36 4.33 -2.52
C GLY A 42 5.22 5.22 -2.03
N GLY A 43 5.00 5.21 -0.71
CA GLY A 43 4.04 6.04 0.02
C GLY A 43 2.71 5.36 0.33
N GLU A 44 2.36 4.28 -0.37
CA GLU A 44 1.13 3.52 -0.17
C GLU A 44 1.12 2.78 1.18
N ASP A 45 2.27 2.20 1.55
CA ASP A 45 2.43 1.50 2.83
C ASP A 45 2.38 2.49 4.01
N ASP A 46 2.94 3.69 3.84
CA ASP A 46 2.92 4.75 4.84
C ASP A 46 1.50 5.34 5.00
N ASP A 47 0.74 5.46 3.91
CA ASP A 47 -0.68 5.82 3.96
C ASP A 47 -1.48 4.76 4.74
N MET A 48 -1.22 3.47 4.47
CA MET A 48 -1.82 2.38 5.23
C MET A 48 -1.50 2.44 6.72
N TYR A 49 -0.27 2.77 7.10
CA TYR A 49 0.07 3.04 8.51
C TYR A 49 -0.84 4.12 9.10
N PHE A 50 -1.02 5.24 8.39
CA PHE A 50 -1.89 6.31 8.86
C PHE A 50 -3.36 5.91 8.91
N ARG A 51 -3.87 5.11 7.96
CA ARG A 51 -5.25 4.58 8.04
C ARG A 51 -5.45 3.74 9.29
N VAL A 52 -4.50 2.88 9.66
CA VAL A 52 -4.57 2.08 10.88
C VAL A 52 -4.58 2.96 12.13
N VAL A 53 -3.60 3.86 12.25
CA VAL A 53 -3.39 4.62 13.50
C VAL A 53 -4.35 5.79 13.62
N LYS A 54 -4.68 6.47 12.52
CA LYS A 54 -5.49 7.71 12.52
C LYS A 54 -6.97 7.46 12.27
N LYS A 55 -7.34 6.57 11.34
CA LYS A 55 -8.75 6.27 11.03
C LYS A 55 -9.32 5.20 11.95
N LEU A 56 -8.66 4.04 12.08
CA LEU A 56 -9.14 2.98 12.97
C LEU A 56 -8.82 3.19 14.45
N LYS A 57 -7.88 4.09 14.78
CA LYS A 57 -7.35 4.27 16.14
C LYS A 57 -6.78 2.97 16.74
N LYS A 58 -6.16 2.14 15.90
CA LYS A 58 -5.54 0.87 16.31
C LYS A 58 -4.03 0.96 16.38
N SER A 59 -3.44 0.14 17.24
CA SER A 59 -1.99 -0.05 17.30
C SER A 59 -1.55 -1.18 16.37
N ILE A 60 -0.29 -1.12 15.94
CA ILE A 60 0.32 -2.11 15.07
C ILE A 60 1.10 -3.09 15.93
N ILE A 61 0.81 -4.38 15.77
CA ILE A 61 1.52 -5.45 16.45
C ILE A 61 2.59 -6.00 15.52
N ARG A 62 3.79 -6.19 16.08
CA ARG A 62 4.98 -6.68 15.37
C ARG A 62 5.55 -7.85 16.15
N TYR A 63 5.73 -8.98 15.48
CA TYR A 63 6.37 -10.15 16.09
C TYR A 63 7.86 -9.88 16.39
N PRO A 64 8.43 -10.56 17.39
CA PRO A 64 9.86 -10.46 17.69
C PRO A 64 10.75 -10.80 16.49
N ILE A 65 11.88 -10.11 16.38
CA ILE A 65 12.85 -10.23 15.27
C ILE A 65 13.44 -11.64 15.15
N GLU A 66 13.41 -12.43 16.21
CA GLU A 66 13.92 -13.79 16.28
C GLU A 66 13.08 -14.75 15.42
N ILE A 67 11.77 -14.50 15.31
CA ILE A 67 10.82 -15.37 14.61
C ILE A 67 10.25 -14.75 13.32
N ALA A 68 10.47 -13.46 13.09
CA ALA A 68 9.87 -12.70 11.99
C ALA A 68 10.90 -12.15 10.99
N ARG A 69 11.88 -13.00 10.60
CA ARG A 69 12.89 -12.67 9.59
C ARG A 69 12.43 -13.04 8.19
N TYR A 70 12.57 -12.10 7.27
CA TYR A 70 12.21 -12.24 5.87
C TYR A 70 13.45 -12.14 4.99
N LYS A 71 13.49 -12.93 3.91
CA LYS A 71 14.55 -12.90 2.92
C LYS A 71 13.97 -12.47 1.57
N MET A 72 14.47 -11.37 1.03
CA MET A 72 14.11 -10.93 -0.32
C MET A 72 14.74 -11.88 -1.35
N ILE A 73 13.92 -12.36 -2.28
CA ILE A 73 14.39 -13.16 -3.42
C ILE A 73 15.10 -12.22 -4.40
N ARG A 74 16.39 -12.42 -4.63
CA ARG A 74 17.24 -11.50 -5.43
C ARG A 74 17.31 -11.87 -6.91
N THR A 75 16.94 -13.09 -7.27
CA THR A 75 17.37 -13.78 -8.49
C THR A 75 16.55 -13.48 -9.75
N HIS A 76 15.58 -12.57 -9.72
CA HIS A 76 14.67 -12.35 -10.86
C HIS A 76 14.77 -10.96 -11.51
N GLY A 77 15.94 -10.31 -11.45
CA GLY A 77 16.15 -9.05 -12.18
C GLY A 77 15.07 -8.00 -11.87
N HIS A 78 14.74 -7.83 -10.58
CA HIS A 78 13.76 -6.86 -10.14
C HIS A 78 14.14 -5.48 -10.68
N ILE A 79 13.45 -5.04 -11.73
CA ILE A 79 13.47 -3.67 -12.18
C ILE A 79 12.77 -2.90 -11.07
N ALA A 80 13.51 -2.02 -10.39
CA ALA A 80 12.90 -1.12 -9.43
C ALA A 80 11.78 -0.36 -10.15
N ALA A 81 10.57 -0.43 -9.61
CA ALA A 81 9.45 0.31 -10.15
C ALA A 81 9.81 1.81 -10.17
N GLU A 82 9.32 2.53 -11.19
CA GLU A 82 9.56 3.96 -11.29
C GLU A 82 9.06 4.66 -10.03
N LEU A 83 9.88 5.59 -9.54
CA LEU A 83 9.60 6.35 -8.35
C LEU A 83 8.33 7.16 -8.57
N ASN A 84 7.30 7.03 -7.73
CA ASN A 84 6.15 7.94 -7.79
C ASN A 84 6.64 9.36 -7.39
N PRO A 85 6.68 10.35 -8.29
CA PRO A 85 7.21 11.68 -7.98
C PRO A 85 6.28 12.47 -7.04
N HIS A 86 5.01 12.07 -6.96
CA HIS A 86 3.97 12.76 -6.20
C HIS A 86 3.66 12.11 -4.84
N ARG A 87 4.32 11.01 -4.48
CA ARG A 87 4.02 10.24 -3.27
C ARG A 87 3.97 11.07 -1.99
N PHE A 88 4.87 12.06 -1.86
CA PHE A 88 4.94 12.89 -0.66
C PHE A 88 3.85 13.96 -0.67
N THR A 89 3.46 14.46 -1.84
CA THR A 89 2.32 15.38 -1.96
C THR A 89 1.03 14.68 -1.55
N ILE A 90 0.81 13.46 -2.04
CA ILE A 90 -0.35 12.63 -1.66
C ILE A 90 -0.31 12.32 -0.17
N LEU A 91 0.80 11.76 0.33
CA LEU A 91 0.94 11.35 1.74
C LEU A 91 0.77 12.52 2.72
N ASN A 92 1.37 13.68 2.41
CA ASN A 92 1.33 14.84 3.30
C ASN A 92 0.02 15.63 3.22
N SER A 93 -0.80 15.43 2.18
CA SER A 93 -2.09 16.10 2.06
C SER A 93 -3.06 15.71 3.18
N LYS A 94 -2.89 14.52 3.77
CA LYS A 94 -3.80 13.96 4.78
C LYS A 94 -5.27 14.05 4.32
N TYR A 95 -5.49 13.74 3.04
CA TYR A 95 -6.80 13.73 2.42
C TYR A 95 -7.78 12.84 3.20
N ASP A 96 -9.08 13.04 2.99
CA ASP A 96 -10.09 12.17 3.60
C ASP A 96 -10.04 10.77 2.99
N TYR A 97 -9.62 9.78 3.79
CA TYR A 97 -9.57 8.37 3.40
C TYR A 97 -10.91 7.76 2.96
N ASN A 98 -12.04 8.44 3.18
CA ASN A 98 -13.33 8.02 2.62
C ASN A 98 -13.48 8.33 1.13
N LEU A 99 -12.65 9.24 0.60
CA LEU A 99 -12.63 9.61 -0.82
C LEU A 99 -11.78 8.64 -1.67
N ASP A 100 -11.03 7.73 -1.05
CA ASP A 100 -10.11 6.82 -1.73
C ASP A 100 -10.04 5.45 -1.07
N GLY A 101 -10.31 4.41 -1.85
CA GLY A 101 -10.10 3.03 -1.45
C GLY A 101 -11.04 2.05 -2.13
N ILE A 102 -11.56 1.07 -1.39
CA ILE A 102 -12.46 0.03 -1.93
C ILE A 102 -13.68 0.65 -2.61
N ASN A 103 -14.28 1.68 -2.02
CA ASN A 103 -15.45 2.36 -2.58
C ASN A 103 -15.17 3.11 -3.90
N THR A 104 -13.92 3.39 -4.23
CA THR A 104 -13.50 4.04 -5.47
C THR A 104 -12.71 3.12 -6.39
N THR A 105 -12.50 1.85 -6.01
CA THR A 105 -11.71 0.91 -6.80
C THR A 105 -12.54 0.39 -7.96
N TYR A 106 -12.04 0.64 -9.18
CA TYR A 106 -12.60 0.07 -10.41
C TYR A 106 -11.53 -0.76 -11.12
N TYR A 107 -11.93 -1.86 -11.72
CA TYR A 107 -11.05 -2.72 -12.50
C TYR A 107 -11.84 -3.49 -13.54
N THR A 108 -11.17 -3.89 -14.61
CA THR A 108 -11.74 -4.79 -15.63
C THR A 108 -11.21 -6.20 -15.39
N LEU A 109 -12.10 -7.16 -15.12
CA LEU A 109 -11.75 -8.57 -15.00
C LEU A 109 -11.62 -9.21 -16.39
N HIS A 110 -10.46 -9.78 -16.69
CA HIS A 110 -10.22 -10.50 -17.94
C HIS A 110 -10.53 -11.98 -17.82
N ASN A 111 -9.93 -12.64 -16.83
CA ASN A 111 -10.19 -14.04 -16.53
C ASN A 111 -9.78 -14.43 -15.10
N ILE A 112 -10.26 -15.60 -14.68
CA ILE A 112 -9.89 -16.27 -13.44
C ILE A 112 -9.42 -17.67 -13.81
N VAL A 113 -8.18 -18.02 -13.43
CA VAL A 113 -7.59 -19.33 -13.71
C VAL A 113 -7.23 -20.02 -12.40
N PHE A 114 -7.79 -21.19 -12.16
CA PHE A 114 -7.53 -22.00 -10.97
C PHE A 114 -6.37 -22.97 -11.25
N TYR A 115 -5.24 -22.76 -10.59
CA TYR A 115 -4.13 -23.70 -10.58
C TYR A 115 -4.14 -24.53 -9.29
N LYS A 116 -3.34 -25.60 -9.26
CA LYS A 116 -3.23 -26.47 -8.08
C LYS A 116 -2.72 -25.75 -6.83
N LEU A 117 -1.92 -24.69 -7.00
CA LEU A 117 -1.22 -24.00 -5.90
C LEU A 117 -1.68 -22.56 -5.67
N PHE A 118 -2.39 -21.96 -6.63
CA PHE A 118 -2.87 -20.58 -6.55
C PHE A 118 -4.00 -20.32 -7.55
N THR A 119 -4.75 -19.25 -7.34
CA THR A 119 -5.71 -18.72 -8.31
C THR A 119 -5.13 -17.46 -8.93
N LEU A 120 -5.04 -17.42 -10.25
CA LEU A 120 -4.67 -16.20 -10.99
C LEU A 120 -5.94 -15.43 -11.31
N ILE A 121 -6.02 -14.18 -10.86
CA ILE A 121 -7.08 -13.24 -11.23
C ILE A 121 -6.44 -12.17 -12.09
N ASN A 122 -6.72 -12.17 -13.38
CA ASN A 122 -6.14 -11.21 -14.33
C ASN A 122 -7.05 -10.00 -14.48
N VAL A 123 -6.53 -8.82 -14.16
CA VAL A 123 -7.29 -7.55 -14.18
C VAL A 123 -6.49 -6.44 -14.84
N THR A 124 -7.21 -5.46 -15.41
CA THR A 124 -6.65 -4.15 -15.73
C THR A 124 -7.16 -3.13 -14.73
N LEU A 125 -6.24 -2.31 -14.22
CA LEU A 125 -6.56 -1.16 -13.38
C LEU A 125 -6.50 0.12 -14.23
N PRO A 126 -7.47 1.03 -14.09
CA PRO A 126 -7.42 2.33 -14.77
C PRO A 126 -6.46 3.25 -14.01
N GLU A 127 -5.28 3.50 -14.58
CA GLU A 127 -4.34 4.48 -14.03
C GLU A 127 -4.96 5.89 -14.03
N GLU A 128 -4.98 6.51 -12.85
CA GLU A 128 -5.53 7.85 -12.66
C GLU A 128 -4.39 8.88 -12.69
N SER A 129 -4.55 9.94 -13.49
CA SER A 129 -3.55 11.00 -13.52
C SER A 129 -3.47 11.74 -12.19
N PHE A 130 -2.30 12.30 -11.88
CA PHE A 130 -2.09 13.04 -10.65
C PHE A 130 -3.07 14.23 -10.51
N GLU A 131 -3.41 14.92 -11.60
CA GLU A 131 -4.38 16.01 -11.59
C GLU A 131 -5.79 15.55 -11.19
N ASN A 132 -6.21 14.39 -11.69
CA ASN A 132 -7.50 13.80 -11.33
C ASN A 132 -7.52 13.37 -9.86
N ILE A 133 -6.42 12.76 -9.39
CA ILE A 133 -6.22 12.42 -7.97
C ILE A 133 -6.36 13.68 -7.11
N CYS A 134 -5.64 14.78 -7.43
CA CYS A 134 -5.73 16.02 -6.66
C CYS A 134 -7.14 16.60 -6.63
N THR A 135 -7.83 16.56 -7.77
CA THR A 135 -9.22 17.05 -7.89
C THR A 135 -10.17 16.25 -7.00
N ARG A 136 -10.09 14.92 -7.07
CA ARG A 136 -10.94 13.99 -6.31
C ARG A 136 -10.67 14.05 -4.82
N LEU A 137 -9.41 14.17 -4.41
CA LEU A 137 -8.99 14.17 -3.02
C LEU A 137 -8.95 15.57 -2.38
N HIS A 138 -9.32 16.60 -3.14
CA HIS A 138 -9.25 18.01 -2.71
C HIS A 138 -7.85 18.41 -2.22
N ILE A 139 -6.81 17.92 -2.90
CA ILE A 139 -5.42 18.27 -2.58
C ILE A 139 -5.12 19.62 -3.22
N GLU A 140 -4.93 20.64 -2.38
CA GLU A 140 -4.49 21.95 -2.84
C GLU A 140 -3.07 21.84 -3.42
N ASN A 141 -2.92 22.21 -4.69
CA ASN A 141 -1.60 22.41 -5.29
C ASN A 141 -0.94 23.59 -4.59
N LYS A 142 -0.13 23.33 -3.57
CA LYS A 142 0.85 24.31 -3.08
C LYS A 142 1.88 24.50 -4.19
N LYS A 143 1.68 25.58 -4.97
CA LYS A 143 2.74 26.16 -5.81
C LYS A 143 3.92 26.56 -4.96
#